data_AF-A0A6C1RHW8-F1
#
_entry.id   AF-A0A6C1RHW8-F1
#
_cell.length_a   1.000
_cell.length_b   1.000
_cell.length_c   1.000
_cell.angle_alpha   90.00
_cell.angle_beta   90.00
_cell.angle_gamma   90.00
#
_symmetry.space_group_name_H-M   'P 1'
#
loop_
_entity.id
_entity.type
_entity.pdbx_description
1 polymer ?
#
loop_
_entity_poly.entity_id
_entity_poly.type
_entity_poly.pdbx_seq_one_letter_code
_entity_poly.pdbx_strand_id
1 'polypeptide(L)'
;MKYRVRVLLLCALSLLLTAALSAETQQAARERFDQAMTLFAEGELEQAALQLRRVAESAAGERLHPEAWFWLGRVRLAQQDALEAGRYFDHLINSYPDHPRVPEALYHRARALLIGGDYQQAVVQFEEFVSRYPDSAYVANAYYWSGEALLALGHRERAARLFETVVDDYPSSFRVEAAGYRLSLIQLSERDEQLQRLLQWSHEEHLRTIEAFERSRQAWQDALAAYRDGAAGELSVDEREVGRLHEEIAELVNQLEAARTELQEVRAARGDAVAVEGDLANRLRVAEIKEQALMVKERLLRDLELERAR
;
A
#
# COMPACT_ATOMS: atom_id res chain seq x y z
N MET A 1 28.36 70.79 36.95
CA MET A 1 28.92 69.40 37.01
C MET A 1 28.12 68.45 37.92
N LYS A 2 27.87 68.78 39.20
CA LYS A 2 27.23 67.85 40.16
C LYS A 2 25.86 67.29 39.77
N TYR A 3 25.01 68.07 39.10
CA TYR A 3 23.69 67.63 38.64
C TYR A 3 23.74 66.61 37.48
N ARG A 4 24.68 66.77 36.54
CA ARG A 4 24.87 65.84 35.41
C ARG A 4 25.33 64.46 35.89
N VAL A 5 26.22 64.41 36.88
CA VAL A 5 26.70 63.15 37.48
C VAL A 5 25.57 62.42 38.21
N ARG A 6 24.71 63.15 38.95
CA ARG A 6 23.55 62.55 39.63
C ARG A 6 22.49 62.00 38.68
N VAL A 7 22.21 62.72 37.59
CA VAL A 7 21.28 62.23 36.55
C VAL A 7 21.84 60.98 35.87
N LEU A 8 23.14 60.96 35.53
CA LEU A 8 23.79 59.78 34.95
C LEU A 8 23.79 58.58 35.90
N LEU A 9 24.01 58.79 37.21
CA LEU A 9 23.94 57.72 38.21
C LEU A 9 22.52 57.19 38.41
N LEU A 10 21.49 58.06 38.40
CA LEU A 10 20.09 57.64 38.48
C LEU A 10 19.67 56.86 37.22
N CYS A 11 20.08 57.30 36.03
CA CYS A 11 19.84 56.57 34.79
C CYS A 11 20.56 55.22 34.76
N ALA A 12 21.81 55.16 35.24
CA ALA A 12 22.56 53.90 35.34
C ALA A 12 21.92 52.94 36.34
N LEU A 13 21.44 53.43 37.49
CA LEU A 13 20.73 52.63 38.48
C LEU A 13 19.39 52.12 37.95
N SER A 14 18.62 52.95 37.24
CA SER A 14 17.37 52.52 36.62
C SER A 14 17.60 51.47 35.52
N LEU A 15 18.65 51.65 34.70
CA LEU A 15 19.06 50.66 33.69
C LEU A 15 19.46 49.33 34.33
N LEU A 16 20.25 49.36 35.40
CA LEU A 16 20.64 48.15 36.15
C LEU A 16 19.44 47.46 36.80
N LEU A 17 18.48 48.22 37.37
CA LEU A 17 17.26 47.65 37.94
C LEU A 17 16.38 46.97 36.87
N THR A 18 16.23 47.61 35.71
CA THR A 18 15.47 47.03 34.59
C THR A 18 16.15 45.79 34.02
N ALA A 19 17.48 45.78 33.92
CA ALA A 19 18.24 44.62 33.47
C ALA A 19 18.10 43.45 34.45
N ALA A 20 18.19 43.70 35.76
CA ALA A 20 18.01 42.67 36.79
C ALA A 20 16.59 42.07 36.77
N LEU A 21 15.56 42.91 36.67
CA LEU A 21 14.17 42.45 36.57
C LEU A 21 13.90 41.66 35.27
N SER A 22 14.51 42.09 34.15
CA SER A 22 14.41 41.36 32.89
C SER A 22 15.12 40.00 32.94
N ALA A 23 16.24 39.90 33.68
CA ALA A 23 16.96 38.65 33.86
C ALA A 23 16.18 37.68 34.75
N GLU A 24 15.56 38.17 35.82
CA GLU A 24 14.71 37.37 36.72
C GLU A 24 13.47 36.82 36.00
N THR A 25 12.83 37.65 35.17
CA THR A 25 11.66 37.23 34.39
C THR A 25 12.03 36.24 33.26
N GLN A 26 13.19 36.41 32.62
CA GLN A 26 13.74 35.42 31.66
C GLN A 26 14.08 34.09 32.34
N GLN A 27 14.65 34.14 33.55
CA GLN A 27 14.95 32.95 34.33
C GLN A 27 13.66 32.21 34.71
N ALA A 28 12.63 32.93 35.15
CA ALA A 28 11.34 32.33 35.46
C ALA A 28 10.63 31.76 34.21
N ALA A 29 10.88 32.30 33.00
CA ALA A 29 10.38 31.70 31.76
C ALA A 29 11.09 30.38 31.43
N ARG A 30 12.41 30.31 31.67
CA ARG A 30 13.20 29.07 31.52
C ARG A 30 12.74 27.98 32.49
N GLU A 31 12.58 28.32 33.77
CA GLU A 31 12.11 27.37 34.78
C GLU A 31 10.74 26.78 34.44
N ARG A 32 9.83 27.61 33.90
CA ARG A 32 8.52 27.12 33.42
C ARG A 32 8.66 26.20 32.22
N PHE A 33 9.56 26.51 31.30
CA PHE A 33 9.84 25.66 30.15
C PHE A 33 10.40 24.31 30.60
N ASP A 34 11.38 24.31 31.51
CA ASP A 34 11.97 23.09 32.07
C ASP A 34 10.92 22.25 32.80
N GLN A 35 10.05 22.88 33.60
CA GLN A 35 8.92 22.22 34.23
C GLN A 35 8.00 21.57 33.19
N ALA A 36 7.71 22.27 32.09
CA ALA A 36 6.88 21.74 31.02
C ALA A 36 7.51 20.52 30.35
N MET A 37 8.84 20.50 30.18
CA MET A 37 9.56 19.36 29.62
C MET A 37 9.51 18.15 30.56
N THR A 38 9.63 18.36 31.87
CA THR A 38 9.44 17.31 32.88
C THR A 38 8.02 16.74 32.82
N LEU A 39 7.00 17.60 32.82
CA LEU A 39 5.59 17.17 32.71
C LEU A 39 5.32 16.42 31.40
N PHE A 40 5.91 16.84 30.29
CA PHE A 40 5.79 16.14 29.01
C PHE A 40 6.42 14.74 29.08
N ALA A 41 7.59 14.61 29.70
CA ALA A 41 8.26 13.32 29.90
C ALA A 41 7.46 12.38 30.82
N GLU A 42 6.74 12.94 31.80
CA GLU A 42 5.84 12.20 32.70
C GLU A 42 4.50 11.82 32.04
N GLY A 43 4.20 12.37 30.85
CA GLY A 43 2.93 12.14 30.16
C GLY A 43 1.78 13.04 30.62
N GLU A 44 2.06 14.04 31.47
CA GLU A 44 1.11 15.05 31.96
C GLU A 44 0.88 16.13 30.88
N LEU A 45 0.34 15.71 29.74
CA LEU A 45 0.31 16.49 28.49
C LEU A 45 -0.44 17.82 28.62
N GLU A 46 -1.58 17.86 29.34
CA GLU A 46 -2.34 19.11 29.53
C GLU A 46 -1.62 20.11 30.43
N GLN A 47 -0.93 19.62 31.46
CA GLN A 47 -0.15 20.49 32.35
C GLN A 47 1.08 21.04 31.62
N ALA A 48 1.75 20.19 30.82
CA ALA A 48 2.84 20.60 29.96
C ALA A 48 2.40 21.68 28.96
N ALA A 49 1.26 21.48 28.27
CA ALA A 49 0.71 22.46 27.34
C ALA A 49 0.40 23.80 28.03
N LEU A 50 -0.18 23.78 29.23
CA LEU A 50 -0.47 25.00 29.98
C LEU A 50 0.79 25.81 30.30
N GLN A 51 1.87 25.15 30.74
CA GLN A 51 3.13 25.83 31.04
C GLN A 51 3.79 26.36 29.76
N LEU A 52 3.79 25.58 28.68
CA LEU A 52 4.33 26.02 27.40
C LEU A 52 3.57 27.22 26.83
N ARG A 53 2.24 27.25 26.93
CA ARG A 53 1.43 28.40 26.50
C ARG A 53 1.81 29.66 27.27
N ARG A 54 2.01 29.56 28.59
CA ARG A 54 2.48 30.69 29.41
C ARG A 54 3.86 31.19 28.99
N VAL A 55 4.75 30.30 28.54
CA VAL A 55 6.06 30.70 27.99
C VAL A 55 5.89 31.37 26.63
N ALA A 56 5.05 30.82 25.75
CA ALA A 56 4.80 31.32 24.39
C ALA A 56 4.10 32.69 24.35
N GLU A 57 3.29 33.01 25.36
CA GLU A 57 2.53 34.27 25.46
C GLU A 57 3.25 35.35 26.31
N SER A 58 4.37 35.00 26.96
CA SER A 58 5.07 35.91 27.88
C SER A 58 6.13 36.73 27.17
N ALA A 59 6.08 38.06 27.30
CA ALA A 59 7.16 38.93 26.81
C ALA A 59 8.55 38.58 27.39
N ALA A 60 8.60 37.99 28.59
CA ALA A 60 9.85 37.54 29.21
C ALA A 60 10.39 36.23 28.59
N GLY A 61 9.55 35.51 27.84
CA GLY A 61 9.85 34.25 27.17
C GLY A 61 10.23 34.39 25.69
N GLU A 62 10.46 35.60 25.17
CA GLU A 62 10.62 35.84 23.73
C GLU A 62 11.66 34.93 23.05
N ARG A 63 12.80 34.71 23.71
CA ARG A 63 13.87 33.81 23.22
C ARG A 63 13.46 32.35 23.19
N LEU A 64 12.45 31.96 23.96
CA LEU A 64 11.92 30.60 24.07
C LEU A 64 10.62 30.43 23.29
N HIS A 65 10.03 31.48 22.72
CA HIS A 65 8.79 31.35 21.94
C HIS A 65 8.88 30.28 20.86
N PRO A 66 9.93 30.21 20.02
CA PRO A 66 10.01 29.17 18.99
C PRO A 66 10.02 27.76 19.59
N GLU A 67 10.77 27.54 20.67
CA GLU A 67 10.76 26.26 21.38
C GLU A 67 9.39 25.97 21.99
N ALA A 68 8.75 26.96 22.61
CA ALA A 68 7.43 26.78 23.23
C ALA A 68 6.36 26.40 22.21
N TRP A 69 6.32 27.07 21.05
CA TRP A 69 5.41 26.72 19.95
C TRP A 69 5.72 25.34 19.37
N PHE A 70 6.99 25.01 19.20
CA PHE A 70 7.40 23.68 18.76
C PHE A 70 6.87 22.58 19.69
N TRP A 71 7.12 22.73 20.99
CA TRP A 71 6.71 21.76 21.98
C TRP A 71 5.20 21.70 22.19
N LEU A 72 4.47 22.81 22.05
CA LEU A 72 3.00 22.79 21.99
C LEU A 72 2.51 21.93 20.84
N GLY A 73 3.08 22.09 19.64
CA GLY A 73 2.77 21.23 18.51
C GLY A 73 3.05 19.75 18.79
N ARG A 74 4.19 19.44 19.43
CA ARG A 74 4.57 18.07 19.83
C ARG A 74 3.61 17.47 20.85
N VAL A 75 3.17 18.25 21.85
CA VAL A 75 2.18 17.83 22.84
C VAL A 75 0.86 17.49 22.16
N ARG A 76 0.37 18.34 21.25
CA ARG A 76 -0.87 18.08 20.53
C ARG A 76 -0.79 16.86 19.61
N LEU A 77 0.35 16.62 18.96
CA LEU A 77 0.59 15.36 18.24
C LEU A 77 0.51 14.14 19.16
N ALA A 78 1.05 14.22 20.38
CA ALA A 78 0.95 13.12 21.34
C ALA A 78 -0.50 12.86 21.78
N GLN A 79 -1.34 13.90 21.77
CA GLN A 79 -2.78 13.82 22.08
C GLN A 79 -3.65 13.45 20.87
N GLN A 80 -3.04 13.18 19.70
CA GLN A 80 -3.75 12.96 18.42
C GLN A 80 -4.55 14.18 17.92
N ASP A 81 -4.32 15.37 18.48
CA ASP A 81 -4.92 16.62 17.99
C ASP A 81 -4.06 17.19 16.85
N ALA A 82 -4.26 16.63 15.66
CA ALA A 82 -3.56 17.02 14.45
C ALA A 82 -3.79 18.49 14.05
N LEU A 83 -5.00 19.01 14.28
CA LEU A 83 -5.37 20.36 13.85
C LEU A 83 -4.64 21.42 14.69
N GLU A 84 -4.68 21.30 16.02
CA GLU A 84 -3.94 22.23 16.88
C GLU A 84 -2.43 22.06 16.72
N ALA A 85 -1.94 20.82 16.55
CA ALA A 85 -0.53 20.57 16.29
C ALA A 85 -0.03 21.35 15.07
N GLY A 86 -0.74 21.22 13.94
CA GLY A 86 -0.40 21.93 12.70
C GLY A 86 -0.36 23.45 12.90
N ARG A 87 -1.34 24.02 13.61
CA ARG A 87 -1.40 25.46 13.90
C ARG A 87 -0.21 25.96 14.70
N TYR A 88 0.25 25.21 15.71
CA TYR A 88 1.42 25.61 16.50
C TYR A 88 2.71 25.55 15.67
N PHE A 89 2.87 24.53 14.82
CA PHE A 89 4.02 24.48 13.89
C PHE A 89 3.96 25.60 12.86
N ASP A 90 2.79 25.90 12.29
CA ASP A 90 2.59 27.03 11.38
C ASP A 90 2.99 28.36 12.04
N HIS A 91 2.59 28.57 13.30
CA HIS A 91 2.95 29.77 14.01
C HIS A 91 4.48 29.89 14.18
N LEU A 92 5.18 28.80 14.50
CA LEU A 92 6.63 28.79 14.57
C LEU A 92 7.27 29.13 13.22
N ILE A 93 6.85 28.43 12.16
CA ILE A 93 7.43 28.55 10.80
C ILE A 93 7.25 29.97 10.26
N ASN A 94 6.08 30.57 10.47
CA ASN A 94 5.75 31.89 9.93
C ASN A 94 6.35 33.03 10.76
N SER A 95 6.37 32.91 12.09
CA SER A 95 6.88 33.97 12.98
C SER A 95 8.40 33.94 13.13
N TYR A 96 9.04 32.77 12.93
CA TYR A 96 10.48 32.57 13.14
C TYR A 96 11.11 31.74 12.00
N PRO A 97 11.05 32.19 10.74
CA PRO A 97 11.43 31.38 9.56
C PRO A 97 12.90 30.93 9.53
N ASP A 98 13.80 31.65 10.20
CA ASP A 98 15.23 31.34 10.26
C ASP A 98 15.62 30.55 11.52
N HIS A 99 14.66 30.16 12.36
CA HIS A 99 14.96 29.47 13.62
C HIS A 99 15.43 28.02 13.36
N PRO A 100 16.43 27.50 14.11
CA PRO A 100 16.94 26.13 13.93
C PRO A 100 15.90 25.00 14.07
N ARG A 101 14.74 25.27 14.68
CA ARG A 101 13.62 24.32 14.78
C ARG A 101 12.75 24.22 13.52
N VAL A 102 12.84 25.18 12.60
CA VAL A 102 11.96 25.22 11.41
C VAL A 102 11.99 23.93 10.59
N PRO A 103 13.16 23.30 10.30
CA PRO A 103 13.18 22.04 9.56
C PRO A 103 12.39 20.94 10.30
N GLU A 104 12.61 20.80 11.61
CA GLU A 104 11.92 19.80 12.42
C GLU A 104 10.42 20.11 12.55
N ALA A 105 10.04 21.38 12.66
CA ALA A 105 8.65 21.82 12.68
C ALA A 105 7.92 21.51 11.37
N LEU A 106 8.57 21.72 10.21
CA LEU A 106 8.01 21.37 8.89
C LEU A 106 7.73 19.86 8.78
N TYR A 107 8.67 19.03 9.21
CA TYR A 107 8.47 17.58 9.27
C TYR A 107 7.29 17.20 10.20
N HIS A 108 7.21 17.79 11.39
CA HIS A 108 6.12 17.49 12.32
C HIS A 108 4.76 18.03 11.88
N ARG A 109 4.72 19.15 11.15
CA ARG A 109 3.53 19.67 10.48
C ARG A 109 3.03 18.68 9.41
N ALA A 110 3.92 18.15 8.58
CA ALA A 110 3.57 17.11 7.61
C ALA A 110 3.03 15.83 8.31
N ARG A 111 3.65 15.44 9.44
CA ARG A 111 3.10 14.36 10.28
C ARG A 111 1.73 14.68 10.88
N ALA A 112 1.45 15.94 11.22
CA ALA A 112 0.14 16.35 11.71
C ALA A 112 -0.93 16.13 10.63
N LEU A 113 -0.65 16.49 9.37
CA LEU A 113 -1.53 16.23 8.24
C LEU A 113 -1.80 14.73 8.05
N LEU A 114 -0.76 13.89 8.13
CA LEU A 114 -0.90 12.43 8.09
C LEU A 114 -1.86 11.92 9.19
N ILE A 115 -1.66 12.34 10.44
CA ILE A 115 -2.50 11.92 11.57
C ILE A 115 -3.93 12.45 11.42
N GLY A 116 -4.10 13.65 10.88
CA GLY A 116 -5.39 14.25 10.57
C GLY A 116 -6.10 13.64 9.36
N GLY A 117 -5.46 12.72 8.63
CA GLY A 117 -6.03 12.05 7.47
C GLY A 117 -5.91 12.83 6.15
N ASP A 118 -5.25 13.99 6.13
CA ASP A 118 -4.96 14.73 4.89
C ASP A 118 -3.70 14.18 4.24
N TYR A 119 -3.84 12.96 3.71
CA TYR A 119 -2.73 12.20 3.14
C TYR A 119 -2.14 12.89 1.90
N GLN A 120 -2.96 13.54 1.07
CA GLN A 120 -2.49 14.26 -0.10
C GLN A 120 -1.56 15.41 0.29
N GLN A 121 -1.97 16.26 1.24
CA GLN A 121 -1.10 17.35 1.70
C GLN A 121 0.12 16.83 2.46
N ALA A 122 -0.03 15.75 3.23
CA ALA A 122 1.10 15.13 3.93
C ALA A 122 2.23 14.72 2.95
N VAL A 123 1.89 14.05 1.84
CA VAL A 123 2.86 13.65 0.80
C VAL A 123 3.58 14.87 0.23
N VAL A 124 2.83 15.91 -0.19
CA VAL A 124 3.40 17.14 -0.75
C VAL A 124 4.37 17.79 0.23
N GLN A 125 4.00 17.86 1.51
CA GLN A 125 4.82 18.49 2.54
C GLN A 125 6.06 17.66 2.90
N PHE A 126 5.97 16.33 2.88
CA PHE A 126 7.15 15.47 3.03
C PHE A 126 8.10 15.57 1.83
N GLU A 127 7.58 15.62 0.60
CA GLU A 127 8.37 15.84 -0.61
C GLU A 127 9.11 17.20 -0.57
N GLU A 128 8.41 18.26 -0.17
CA GLU A 128 9.02 19.58 0.02
C GLU A 128 10.10 19.54 1.11
N PHE A 129 9.82 18.89 2.24
CA PHE A 129 10.77 18.77 3.35
C PHE A 129 12.07 18.07 2.92
N VAL A 130 11.97 16.93 2.23
CA VAL A 130 13.14 16.17 1.77
C VAL A 130 13.95 16.98 0.75
N SER A 131 13.28 17.70 -0.15
CA SER A 131 13.93 18.58 -1.12
C SER A 131 14.68 19.73 -0.47
N ARG A 132 14.08 20.35 0.55
CA ARG A 132 14.67 21.52 1.24
C ARG A 132 15.73 21.16 2.27
N TYR A 133 15.63 20.00 2.92
CA TYR A 133 16.51 19.58 4.02
C TYR A 133 17.02 18.13 3.81
N PRO A 134 17.77 17.87 2.72
CA PRO A 134 18.22 16.52 2.38
C PRO A 134 19.18 15.89 3.42
N ASP A 135 19.86 16.72 4.21
CA ASP A 135 20.78 16.25 5.26
C ASP A 135 20.11 16.08 6.63
N SER A 136 18.80 16.26 6.72
CA SER A 136 18.08 16.15 8.00
C SER A 136 17.99 14.69 8.46
N ALA A 137 18.16 14.47 9.77
CA ALA A 137 17.91 13.17 10.41
C ALA A 137 16.46 12.66 10.24
N TYR A 138 15.55 13.51 9.77
CA TYR A 138 14.16 13.16 9.50
C TYR A 138 13.89 12.72 8.05
N VAL A 139 14.86 12.73 7.14
CA VAL A 139 14.61 12.40 5.72
C VAL A 139 14.10 10.97 5.54
N ALA A 140 14.76 9.97 6.14
CA ALA A 140 14.28 8.58 6.09
C ALA A 140 12.88 8.43 6.72
N ASN A 141 12.56 9.22 7.74
CA ASN A 141 11.23 9.25 8.32
C ASN A 141 10.21 9.88 7.38
N ALA A 142 10.56 10.95 6.69
CA ALA A 142 9.69 11.63 5.74
C ALA A 142 9.33 10.71 4.56
N TYR A 143 10.32 9.98 4.02
CA TYR A 143 10.05 8.95 3.01
C TYR A 143 9.11 7.86 3.53
N TYR A 144 9.37 7.33 4.72
CA TYR A 144 8.51 6.32 5.33
C TYR A 144 7.06 6.81 5.51
N TRP A 145 6.86 7.99 6.13
CA TRP A 145 5.52 8.51 6.37
C TRP A 145 4.81 8.96 5.09
N SER A 146 5.54 9.45 4.09
CA SER A 146 4.98 9.69 2.76
C SER A 146 4.55 8.38 2.09
N GLY A 147 5.30 7.28 2.28
CA GLY A 147 4.91 5.93 1.84
C GLY A 147 3.61 5.47 2.50
N GLU A 148 3.47 5.65 3.83
CA GLU A 148 2.22 5.34 4.55
C GLU A 148 1.04 6.19 4.04
N ALA A 149 1.25 7.48 3.78
CA ALA A 149 0.23 8.36 3.21
C ALA A 149 -0.19 7.88 1.82
N LEU A 150 0.76 7.50 0.96
CA LEU A 150 0.48 6.95 -0.37
C LEU A 150 -0.26 5.62 -0.31
N LEU A 151 0.04 4.76 0.67
CA LEU A 151 -0.74 3.54 0.91
C LEU A 151 -2.19 3.85 1.27
N ALA A 152 -2.43 4.82 2.16
CA ALA A 152 -3.77 5.25 2.52
C ALA A 152 -4.55 5.83 1.31
N LEU A 153 -3.84 6.41 0.33
CA LEU A 153 -4.39 6.88 -0.94
C LEU A 153 -4.54 5.77 -2.00
N GLY A 154 -4.13 4.53 -1.71
CA GLY A 154 -4.16 3.41 -2.66
C GLY A 154 -3.05 3.43 -3.71
N HIS A 155 -2.09 4.35 -3.60
CA HIS A 155 -0.96 4.48 -4.53
C HIS A 155 0.18 3.50 -4.18
N ARG A 156 -0.11 2.19 -4.22
CA ARG A 156 0.80 1.12 -3.78
C ARG A 156 2.19 1.18 -4.45
N GLU A 157 2.24 1.35 -5.77
CA GLU A 157 3.50 1.42 -6.51
C GLU A 157 4.38 2.61 -6.10
N ARG A 158 3.76 3.79 -5.87
CA ARG A 158 4.51 4.97 -5.40
C ARG A 158 4.99 4.77 -3.97
N ALA A 159 4.16 4.17 -3.11
CA ALA A 159 4.53 3.87 -1.73
C ALA A 159 5.71 2.88 -1.67
N ALA A 160 5.68 1.82 -2.49
CA ALA A 160 6.76 0.85 -2.59
C ALA A 160 8.10 1.53 -2.92
N ARG A 161 8.14 2.41 -3.93
CA ARG A 161 9.38 3.14 -4.26
C ARG A 161 9.93 3.97 -3.10
N LEU A 162 9.06 4.59 -2.29
CA LEU A 162 9.51 5.35 -1.12
C LEU A 162 10.04 4.44 -0.01
N PHE A 163 9.42 3.28 0.21
CA PHE A 163 9.94 2.31 1.17
C PHE A 163 11.24 1.66 0.70
N GLU A 164 11.40 1.38 -0.60
CA GLU A 164 12.66 0.93 -1.22
C GLU A 164 13.76 1.95 -0.96
N THR A 165 13.47 3.23 -1.21
CA THR A 165 14.40 4.33 -0.92
C THR A 165 14.86 4.30 0.55
N VAL A 166 13.96 4.05 1.51
CA VAL A 166 14.33 3.95 2.93
C VAL A 166 15.26 2.76 3.20
N VAL A 167 14.98 1.60 2.58
CA VAL A 167 15.77 0.38 2.78
C VAL A 167 17.15 0.48 2.13
N ASP A 168 17.21 1.00 0.91
CA ASP A 168 18.42 1.00 0.08
C ASP A 168 19.33 2.19 0.40
N ASP A 169 18.78 3.40 0.51
CA ASP A 169 19.57 4.62 0.65
C ASP A 169 19.80 5.02 2.12
N TYR A 170 18.97 4.51 3.06
CA TYR A 170 19.06 4.84 4.49
C TYR A 170 19.16 3.60 5.40
N PRO A 171 20.12 2.68 5.16
CA PRO A 171 20.19 1.38 5.84
C PRO A 171 20.44 1.46 7.36
N SER A 172 20.94 2.59 7.87
CA SER A 172 21.11 2.82 9.32
C SER A 172 19.90 3.44 10.01
N SER A 173 18.84 3.76 9.27
CA SER A 173 17.62 4.34 9.82
C SER A 173 16.82 3.30 10.60
N PHE A 174 16.23 3.70 11.73
CA PHE A 174 15.29 2.85 12.47
C PHE A 174 14.00 2.54 11.68
N ARG A 175 13.80 3.16 10.51
CA ARG A 175 12.66 2.90 9.61
C ARG A 175 12.89 1.76 8.64
N VAL A 176 14.10 1.23 8.51
CA VAL A 176 14.42 0.18 7.52
C VAL A 176 13.56 -1.07 7.73
N GLU A 177 13.47 -1.56 8.97
CA GLU A 177 12.66 -2.75 9.27
C GLU A 177 11.17 -2.52 8.97
N ALA A 178 10.64 -1.37 9.38
CA ALA A 178 9.24 -1.02 9.13
C ALA A 178 8.94 -0.83 7.63
N ALA A 179 9.86 -0.21 6.88
CA ALA A 179 9.75 -0.03 5.43
C ALA A 179 9.83 -1.38 4.69
N GLY A 180 10.78 -2.24 5.06
CA GLY A 180 10.93 -3.59 4.51
C GLY A 180 9.69 -4.47 4.76
N TYR A 181 9.09 -4.35 5.95
CA TYR A 181 7.83 -5.02 6.24
C TYR A 181 6.70 -4.53 5.34
N ARG A 182 6.56 -3.20 5.15
CA ARG A 182 5.55 -2.64 4.24
C ARG A 182 5.75 -3.06 2.80
N LEU A 183 6.98 -3.10 2.30
CA LEU A 183 7.30 -3.62 0.98
C LEU A 183 6.85 -5.07 0.81
N SER A 184 7.19 -5.90 1.79
CA SER A 184 6.82 -7.32 1.78
C SER A 184 5.31 -7.51 1.70
N LEU A 185 4.52 -6.71 2.43
CA LEU A 185 3.06 -6.75 2.36
C LEU A 185 2.51 -6.30 1.00
N ILE A 186 3.06 -5.24 0.41
CA ILE A 186 2.66 -4.79 -0.93
C ILE A 186 2.90 -5.91 -1.95
N GLN A 187 4.11 -6.48 -1.96
CA GLN A 187 4.50 -7.56 -2.87
C GLN A 187 3.66 -8.83 -2.68
N LEU A 188 3.32 -9.18 -1.43
CA LEU A 188 2.44 -10.31 -1.15
C LEU A 188 1.04 -10.07 -1.73
N SER A 189 0.47 -8.88 -1.49
CA SER A 189 -0.86 -8.54 -2.01
C SER A 189 -0.92 -8.56 -3.54
N GLU A 190 0.15 -8.11 -4.22
CA GLU A 190 0.23 -8.15 -5.68
C GLU A 190 0.32 -9.59 -6.21
N ARG A 191 1.08 -10.46 -5.53
CA ARG A 191 1.16 -11.89 -5.88
C ARG A 191 -0.19 -12.58 -5.71
N ASP A 192 -0.90 -12.29 -4.62
CA ASP A 192 -2.23 -12.86 -4.36
C ASP A 192 -3.24 -12.41 -5.43
N GLU A 193 -3.24 -11.12 -5.80
CA GLU A 193 -4.09 -10.59 -6.87
C GLU A 193 -3.74 -11.18 -8.25
N GLN A 194 -2.46 -11.42 -8.52
CA GLN A 194 -2.02 -12.11 -9.75
C GLN A 194 -2.49 -13.56 -9.76
N LEU A 195 -2.33 -14.28 -8.66
CA LEU A 195 -2.77 -15.66 -8.52
C LEU A 195 -4.29 -15.78 -8.71
N GLN A 196 -5.07 -14.89 -8.10
CA GLN A 196 -6.53 -14.86 -8.28
C GLN A 196 -6.94 -14.60 -9.73
N ARG A 197 -6.26 -13.67 -10.42
CA ARG A 197 -6.51 -13.43 -11.85
C ARG A 197 -6.18 -14.64 -12.71
N LEU A 198 -5.06 -15.32 -12.45
CA LEU A 198 -4.67 -16.55 -13.14
C LEU A 198 -5.71 -17.66 -12.93
N LEU A 199 -6.20 -17.82 -11.70
CA LEU A 199 -7.24 -18.79 -11.37
C LEU A 199 -8.56 -18.51 -12.08
N GLN A 200 -8.98 -17.25 -12.10
CA GLN A 200 -10.20 -16.84 -12.78
C GLN A 200 -10.08 -17.07 -14.29
N TRP A 201 -8.98 -16.61 -14.90
CA TRP A 201 -8.73 -16.80 -16.32
C TRP A 201 -8.77 -18.28 -16.72
N SER A 202 -8.07 -19.15 -15.97
CA SER A 202 -8.10 -20.59 -16.25
C SER A 202 -9.49 -21.20 -16.05
N HIS A 203 -10.26 -20.75 -15.06
CA HIS A 203 -11.61 -21.25 -14.86
C HIS A 203 -12.53 -20.88 -16.03
N GLU A 204 -12.46 -19.65 -16.51
CA GLU A 204 -13.21 -19.18 -17.69
C GLU A 204 -12.82 -19.97 -18.95
N GLU A 205 -11.52 -20.19 -19.16
CA GLU A 205 -11.04 -20.92 -20.33
C GLU A 205 -11.45 -22.40 -20.32
N HIS A 206 -11.39 -23.03 -19.14
CA HIS A 206 -11.92 -24.37 -18.94
C HIS A 206 -13.44 -24.42 -19.22
N LEU A 207 -14.24 -23.47 -18.72
CA LEU A 207 -15.68 -23.42 -18.99
C LEU A 207 -15.98 -23.29 -20.49
N ARG A 208 -15.27 -22.39 -21.19
CA ARG A 208 -15.41 -22.22 -22.65
C ARG A 208 -15.13 -23.51 -23.40
N THR A 209 -14.07 -24.22 -23.03
CA THR A 209 -13.70 -25.50 -23.64
C THR A 209 -14.77 -26.56 -23.42
N ILE A 210 -15.36 -26.61 -22.22
CA ILE A 210 -16.50 -27.51 -21.94
C ILE A 210 -17.70 -27.18 -22.81
N GLU A 211 -18.10 -25.91 -22.85
CA GLU A 211 -19.26 -25.48 -23.62
C GLU A 211 -19.07 -25.71 -25.12
N ALA A 212 -17.85 -25.50 -25.64
CA ALA A 212 -17.50 -25.81 -27.02
C ALA A 212 -17.62 -27.32 -27.28
N PHE A 213 -17.02 -28.15 -26.42
CA PHE A 213 -17.09 -29.60 -26.55
C PHE A 213 -18.53 -30.13 -26.48
N GLU A 214 -19.34 -29.62 -25.55
CA GLU A 214 -20.73 -30.04 -25.39
C GLU A 214 -21.59 -29.65 -26.60
N ARG A 215 -21.43 -28.43 -27.11
CA ARG A 215 -22.10 -27.98 -28.34
C ARG A 215 -21.75 -28.85 -29.53
N SER A 216 -20.45 -29.10 -29.74
CA SER A 216 -20.01 -29.94 -30.85
C SER A 216 -20.44 -31.39 -30.66
N ARG A 217 -20.44 -31.93 -29.44
CA ARG A 217 -20.98 -33.26 -29.15
C ARG A 217 -22.47 -33.36 -29.49
N GLN A 218 -23.26 -32.33 -29.16
CA GLN A 218 -24.69 -32.31 -29.48
C GLN A 218 -24.91 -32.27 -31.00
N ALA A 219 -24.23 -31.34 -31.69
CA ALA A 219 -24.27 -31.25 -33.16
C ALA A 219 -23.90 -32.59 -33.83
N TRP A 220 -22.94 -33.30 -33.25
CA TRP A 220 -22.55 -34.64 -33.66
C TRP A 220 -23.63 -35.70 -33.48
N GLN A 221 -24.30 -35.72 -32.32
CA GLN A 221 -25.39 -36.65 -32.07
C GLN A 221 -26.55 -36.41 -33.04
N ASP A 222 -26.86 -35.14 -33.30
CA ASP A 222 -27.90 -34.74 -34.24
C ASP A 222 -27.54 -35.15 -35.69
N ALA A 223 -26.27 -34.97 -36.10
CA ALA A 223 -25.78 -35.39 -37.42
C ALA A 223 -25.83 -36.92 -37.61
N LEU A 224 -25.42 -37.69 -36.59
CA LEU A 224 -25.49 -39.16 -36.63
C LEU A 224 -26.93 -39.68 -36.63
N ALA A 225 -27.84 -39.03 -35.89
CA ALA A 225 -29.26 -39.37 -35.91
C ALA A 225 -29.86 -39.12 -37.31
N ALA A 226 -29.58 -37.94 -37.90
CA ALA A 226 -30.00 -37.62 -39.26
C ALA A 226 -29.43 -38.59 -40.31
N TYR A 227 -28.19 -39.05 -40.12
CA TYR A 227 -27.57 -40.08 -40.97
C TYR A 227 -28.27 -41.44 -40.84
N ARG A 228 -28.63 -41.86 -39.62
CA ARG A 228 -29.34 -43.13 -39.39
C ARG A 228 -30.77 -43.12 -39.94
N ASP A 229 -31.45 -41.97 -39.84
CA ASP A 229 -32.83 -41.81 -40.30
C ASP A 229 -32.92 -41.67 -41.84
N GLY A 230 -31.87 -41.16 -42.49
CA GLY A 230 -31.75 -41.12 -43.94
C GLY A 230 -31.06 -42.36 -44.49
N ALA A 231 -31.83 -43.43 -44.75
CA ALA A 231 -31.48 -44.65 -45.47
C ALA A 231 -29.98 -44.85 -45.83
N ALA A 232 -29.38 -45.87 -45.21
CA ALA A 232 -28.07 -46.46 -45.53
C ALA A 232 -27.92 -46.79 -47.04
N GLY A 233 -27.66 -45.78 -47.86
CA GLY A 233 -27.14 -45.93 -49.20
C GLY A 233 -25.64 -46.21 -49.09
N GLU A 234 -25.19 -47.28 -49.73
CA GLU A 234 -23.81 -47.74 -49.77
C GLU A 234 -22.84 -46.59 -50.04
N LEU A 235 -22.25 -46.09 -48.96
CA LEU A 235 -21.18 -45.10 -48.97
C LEU A 235 -19.91 -45.82 -48.56
N SER A 236 -18.87 -45.70 -49.39
CA SER A 236 -17.56 -46.29 -49.18
C SER A 236 -16.75 -45.48 -48.17
N VAL A 237 -17.27 -45.32 -46.96
CA VAL A 237 -16.48 -44.77 -45.87
C VAL A 237 -15.34 -45.76 -45.62
N ASP A 238 -14.09 -45.27 -45.53
CA ASP A 238 -12.97 -46.14 -45.13
C ASP A 238 -13.19 -46.61 -43.67
N GLU A 239 -13.84 -47.76 -43.53
CA GLU A 239 -14.20 -48.37 -42.25
C GLU A 239 -12.98 -48.52 -41.33
N ARG A 240 -11.77 -48.61 -41.89
CA ARG A 240 -10.52 -48.67 -41.12
C ARG A 240 -10.18 -47.34 -40.48
N GLU A 241 -10.33 -46.24 -41.20
CA GLU A 241 -10.06 -44.89 -40.67
C GLU A 241 -11.13 -44.49 -39.65
N VAL A 242 -12.40 -44.84 -39.91
CA VAL A 242 -13.47 -44.67 -38.91
C VAL A 242 -13.21 -45.52 -37.66
N GLY A 243 -12.76 -46.77 -37.81
CA GLY A 243 -12.37 -47.62 -36.69
C GLY A 243 -11.21 -47.01 -35.88
N ARG A 244 -10.17 -46.52 -36.56
CA ARG A 244 -9.02 -45.85 -35.95
C ARG A 244 -9.44 -44.59 -35.15
N LEU A 245 -10.29 -43.76 -35.72
CA LEU A 245 -10.80 -42.54 -35.06
C LEU A 245 -11.72 -42.88 -33.88
N HIS A 246 -12.49 -43.97 -33.94
CA HIS A 246 -13.28 -44.44 -32.80
C HIS A 246 -12.40 -44.92 -31.64
N GLU A 247 -11.32 -45.66 -31.93
CA GLU A 247 -10.33 -46.05 -30.91
C GLU A 247 -9.65 -44.83 -30.29
N GLU A 248 -9.29 -43.84 -31.11
CA GLU A 248 -8.69 -42.58 -30.66
C GLU A 248 -9.64 -41.79 -29.74
N ILE A 249 -10.94 -41.75 -30.06
CA ILE A 249 -11.96 -41.13 -29.19
C ILE A 249 -12.13 -41.93 -27.88
N ALA A 250 -12.17 -43.26 -27.95
CA ALA A 250 -12.34 -44.09 -26.76
C ALA A 250 -11.18 -43.91 -25.78
N GLU A 251 -9.95 -43.81 -26.29
CA GLU A 251 -8.76 -43.54 -25.50
C GLU A 251 -8.81 -42.15 -24.84
N LEU A 252 -9.16 -41.11 -25.59
CA LEU A 252 -9.32 -39.76 -25.04
C LEU A 252 -10.43 -39.69 -23.97
N VAL A 253 -11.50 -40.46 -24.11
CA VAL A 253 -12.57 -40.57 -23.10
C VAL A 253 -12.03 -41.22 -21.81
N ASN A 254 -11.26 -42.30 -21.91
CA ASN A 254 -10.65 -42.94 -20.75
C ASN A 254 -9.69 -42.00 -20.02
N GLN A 255 -8.84 -41.29 -20.76
CA GLN A 255 -7.93 -40.29 -20.21
C GLN A 255 -8.67 -39.17 -19.50
N LEU A 256 -9.81 -38.74 -20.05
CA LEU A 256 -10.66 -37.72 -19.45
C LEU A 256 -11.34 -38.17 -18.15
N GLU A 257 -11.79 -39.43 -18.07
CA GLU A 257 -12.35 -40.00 -16.85
C GLU A 257 -11.30 -40.13 -15.75
N ALA A 258 -10.12 -40.66 -16.08
CA ALA A 258 -8.99 -40.73 -15.14
C ALA A 258 -8.62 -39.35 -14.60
N ALA A 259 -8.54 -38.35 -15.47
CA ALA A 259 -8.21 -36.99 -15.07
C ALA A 259 -9.27 -36.31 -14.19
N ARG A 260 -10.56 -36.66 -14.38
CA ARG A 260 -11.67 -36.18 -13.54
C ARG A 260 -11.66 -36.80 -12.15
N THR A 261 -11.35 -38.09 -12.04
CA THR A 261 -11.23 -38.78 -10.76
C THR A 261 -10.11 -38.17 -9.93
N GLU A 262 -8.94 -37.97 -10.53
CA GLU A 262 -7.80 -37.31 -9.86
C GLU A 262 -8.16 -35.89 -9.38
N LEU A 263 -8.90 -35.12 -10.20
CA LEU A 263 -9.40 -33.79 -9.81
C LEU A 263 -10.37 -33.84 -8.62
N GLN A 264 -11.24 -34.85 -8.54
CA GLN A 264 -12.16 -35.04 -7.41
C GLN A 264 -11.41 -35.40 -6.12
N GLU A 265 -10.42 -36.28 -6.21
CA GLU A 265 -9.58 -36.67 -5.07
C GLU A 265 -8.79 -35.48 -4.51
N VAL A 266 -8.20 -34.67 -5.38
CA VAL A 266 -7.49 -33.44 -4.99
C VAL A 266 -8.42 -32.46 -4.29
N ARG A 267 -9.69 -32.35 -4.72
CA ARG A 267 -10.69 -31.47 -4.07
C ARG A 267 -11.12 -31.96 -2.70
N ALA A 268 -11.18 -33.28 -2.49
CA ALA A 268 -11.59 -33.89 -1.23
C ALA A 268 -10.54 -33.75 -0.11
N ALA A 269 -9.27 -33.51 -0.44
CA ALA A 269 -8.15 -33.56 0.51
C ALA A 269 -7.72 -32.22 1.17
N ARG A 270 -8.47 -31.12 1.04
CA ARG A 270 -7.86 -29.76 0.99
C ARG A 270 -7.46 -29.01 2.29
N GLY A 271 -6.25 -28.42 2.22
CA GLY A 271 -5.73 -27.20 2.89
C GLY A 271 -4.58 -26.50 2.09
N ASP A 272 -4.54 -25.16 2.10
CA ASP A 272 -3.55 -24.15 1.59
C ASP A 272 -2.96 -24.18 0.15
N ALA A 273 -2.35 -23.04 -0.25
CA ALA A 273 -2.06 -22.54 -1.61
C ALA A 273 -1.36 -23.48 -2.61
N VAL A 274 -0.56 -24.45 -2.18
CA VAL A 274 0.02 -25.48 -3.09
C VAL A 274 -1.10 -26.31 -3.74
N ALA A 275 -2.24 -26.45 -3.05
CA ALA A 275 -3.42 -27.13 -3.57
C ALA A 275 -4.18 -26.34 -4.66
N VAL A 276 -3.91 -25.04 -4.78
CA VAL A 276 -4.51 -24.17 -5.80
C VAL A 276 -3.82 -24.40 -7.15
N GLU A 277 -2.49 -24.48 -7.17
CA GLU A 277 -1.71 -24.81 -8.37
C GLU A 277 -2.02 -26.23 -8.89
N GLY A 278 -2.16 -27.22 -8.00
CA GLY A 278 -2.50 -28.60 -8.40
C GLY A 278 -3.90 -28.73 -9.03
N ASP A 279 -4.91 -28.04 -8.50
CA ASP A 279 -6.27 -28.01 -9.08
C ASP A 279 -6.30 -27.24 -10.41
N LEU A 280 -5.46 -26.22 -10.56
CA LEU A 280 -5.28 -25.50 -11.82
C LEU A 280 -4.71 -26.40 -12.92
N ALA A 281 -3.59 -27.08 -12.64
CA ALA A 281 -2.93 -27.98 -13.59
C ALA A 281 -3.86 -29.11 -14.05
N ASN A 282 -4.63 -29.68 -13.11
CA ASN A 282 -5.59 -30.73 -13.42
C ASN A 282 -6.78 -30.25 -14.28
N ARG A 283 -7.28 -29.03 -14.04
CA ARG A 283 -8.32 -28.42 -14.90
C ARG A 283 -7.82 -28.17 -16.32
N LEU A 284 -6.60 -27.68 -16.47
CA LEU A 284 -5.98 -27.45 -17.79
C LEU A 284 -5.82 -28.76 -18.57
N ARG A 285 -5.31 -29.82 -17.93
CA ARG A 285 -5.19 -31.15 -18.56
C ARG A 285 -6.56 -31.70 -19.03
N VAL A 286 -7.61 -31.55 -18.22
CA VAL A 286 -8.98 -31.95 -18.61
C VAL A 286 -9.49 -31.13 -19.80
N ALA A 287 -9.15 -29.84 -19.89
CA ALA A 287 -9.51 -29.00 -21.03
C ALA A 287 -8.79 -29.45 -22.32
N GLU A 288 -7.48 -29.69 -22.26
CA GLU A 288 -6.68 -30.16 -23.40
C GLU A 288 -7.21 -31.47 -24.00
N ILE A 289 -7.54 -32.45 -23.16
CA ILE A 289 -8.10 -33.74 -23.63
C ILE A 289 -9.45 -33.54 -24.34
N LYS A 290 -10.28 -32.59 -23.85
CA LYS A 290 -11.56 -32.26 -24.52
C LYS A 290 -11.36 -31.62 -25.87
N GLU A 291 -10.38 -30.71 -25.99
CA GLU A 291 -10.04 -30.07 -27.25
C GLU A 291 -9.53 -31.07 -28.28
N GLN A 292 -8.66 -32.00 -27.88
CA GLN A 292 -8.20 -33.09 -28.73
C GLN A 292 -9.38 -33.96 -29.20
N ALA A 293 -10.28 -34.35 -28.29
CA ALA A 293 -11.46 -35.14 -28.64
C ALA A 293 -12.41 -34.37 -29.57
N LEU A 294 -12.51 -33.04 -29.42
CA LEU A 294 -13.26 -32.18 -30.32
C LEU A 294 -12.67 -32.18 -31.74
N MET A 295 -11.35 -32.03 -31.87
CA MET A 295 -10.68 -32.02 -33.19
C MET A 295 -10.82 -33.35 -33.93
N VAL A 296 -10.67 -34.47 -33.21
CA VAL A 296 -10.84 -35.83 -33.79
C VAL A 296 -12.27 -36.00 -34.28
N LYS A 297 -13.25 -35.57 -33.47
CA LYS A 297 -14.64 -35.50 -33.89
C LYS A 297 -14.78 -34.65 -35.14
N GLU A 298 -14.49 -33.36 -35.14
CA GLU A 298 -14.64 -32.49 -36.33
C GLU A 298 -14.01 -33.03 -37.63
N ARG A 299 -12.91 -33.78 -37.56
CA ARG A 299 -12.34 -34.47 -38.73
C ARG A 299 -13.30 -35.51 -39.31
N LEU A 300 -13.82 -36.38 -38.46
CA LEU A 300 -14.82 -37.38 -38.83
C LEU A 300 -16.07 -36.76 -39.47
N LEU A 301 -16.48 -35.55 -39.03
CA LEU A 301 -17.75 -34.92 -39.48
C LEU A 301 -17.56 -34.46 -40.91
N ARG A 302 -16.42 -33.81 -41.15
CA ARG A 302 -16.02 -33.34 -42.46
C ARG A 302 -15.93 -34.49 -43.45
N ASP A 303 -15.37 -35.62 -43.04
CA ASP A 303 -15.29 -36.80 -43.89
C ASP A 303 -16.69 -37.33 -44.25
N LEU A 304 -17.63 -37.38 -43.29
CA LEU A 304 -19.02 -37.77 -43.54
C LEU A 304 -19.81 -36.76 -44.39
N GLU A 305 -19.59 -35.46 -44.19
CA GLU A 305 -20.26 -34.38 -44.95
C GLU A 305 -19.76 -34.26 -46.39
N LEU A 306 -18.44 -34.41 -46.61
CA LEU A 306 -17.83 -34.37 -47.94
C LEU A 306 -18.33 -35.49 -48.84
N GLU A 307 -18.67 -36.65 -48.28
CA GLU A 307 -19.25 -37.74 -49.06
C GLU A 307 -20.75 -37.55 -49.34
N ARG A 308 -21.50 -36.85 -48.48
CA ARG A 308 -22.90 -36.49 -48.72
C ARG A 308 -23.08 -35.51 -49.90
N ALA A 309 -22.03 -34.75 -50.22
CA ALA A 309 -22.00 -33.78 -51.31
C ALA A 309 -21.52 -34.35 -52.66
N ARG A 310 -21.09 -35.62 -52.70
CA ARG A 310 -20.71 -36.35 -53.91
C ARG A 310 -21.86 -37.21 -54.41
#